data_AF-A0A9E5LCG8-F1
#
_entry.id   AF-A0A9E5LCG8-F1
#
_cell.length_a   1.000
_cell.length_b   1.000
_cell.length_c   1.000
_cell.angle_alpha   90.00
_cell.angle_beta   90.00
_cell.angle_gamma   90.00
#
_symmetry.space_group_name_H-M   'P 1'
#
loop_
_entity.id
_entity.type
_entity.pdbx_description
1 polymer ?
#
loop_
_entity_poly.entity_id
_entity_poly.type
_entity_poly.pdbx_seq_one_letter_code
_entity_poly.pdbx_strand_id
1 'polypeptide(L)'
;LGISMGMTAGAVLSGAYFGDKMSPMSDTTNLAPAMAGTDLFTHIKYMTITTVPTFIISLLFFVILGFTQDISGKADTNSLLLDIDKAFHISPWLFVVPVIVIGLIVKKTPPLVALLAGTILAAIFALIFQPEVVAQITGVQKLNFTTAYKGILKAITVETSVATENKALADLFTAGGMSKMMGTIWLILCAMVFGGIMDAIGALARISSFMLGLFDSVFGLFASTVFTCIGLNFTASDQYLAIVVPGKMYAKAFKDKGLAPENLSRTLEDSGTVTSVLIPWNTCGAYHSGVLGVSVFEFGIYAIFNWLSPFVTLFFAAFNIKIRQLVVK
;
A
#
# COMPACT_ATOMS: atom_id res chain seq x y z
N LEU A 1 0.88 20.60 -17.20
CA LEU A 1 -0.50 20.66 -16.66
C LEU A 1 -0.61 21.56 -15.41
N GLY A 2 0.48 21.84 -14.68
CA GLY A 2 0.44 22.80 -13.55
C GLY A 2 -0.20 22.25 -12.27
N ILE A 3 -0.60 20.97 -12.26
CA ILE A 3 -1.20 20.30 -11.11
C ILE A 3 -0.10 19.98 -10.09
N SER A 4 -0.40 20.19 -8.80
CA SER A 4 0.51 19.84 -7.71
C SER A 4 0.85 18.34 -7.72
N MET A 5 2.13 18.02 -7.56
CA MET A 5 2.60 16.64 -7.41
C MET A 5 2.03 15.99 -6.13
N GLY A 6 1.96 16.74 -5.03
CA GLY A 6 1.29 16.31 -3.78
C GLY A 6 -0.17 15.92 -4.00
N MET A 7 -0.90 16.73 -4.75
CA MET A 7 -2.31 16.46 -5.06
C MET A 7 -2.49 15.22 -5.93
N THR A 8 -1.65 15.07 -6.95
CA THR A 8 -1.66 13.91 -7.85
C THR A 8 -1.32 12.63 -7.07
N ALA A 9 -0.26 12.68 -6.26
CA ALA A 9 0.15 11.57 -5.39
C ALA A 9 -0.95 11.20 -4.39
N GLY A 10 -1.58 12.17 -3.73
CA GLY A 10 -2.66 11.91 -2.77
C GLY A 10 -3.90 11.30 -3.41
N ALA A 11 -4.24 11.69 -4.64
CA ALA A 11 -5.33 11.09 -5.42
C ALA A 11 -5.03 9.63 -5.76
N VAL A 12 -3.83 9.35 -6.27
CA VAL A 12 -3.38 8.00 -6.60
C VAL A 12 -3.36 7.12 -5.35
N LEU A 13 -2.82 7.60 -4.23
CA LEU A 13 -2.77 6.86 -2.97
C LEU A 13 -4.17 6.60 -2.41
N SER A 14 -5.09 7.56 -2.49
CA SER A 14 -6.48 7.36 -2.05
C SER A 14 -7.15 6.22 -2.82
N GLY A 15 -6.97 6.16 -4.14
CA GLY A 15 -7.48 5.08 -4.98
C GLY A 15 -6.77 3.75 -4.73
N ALA A 16 -5.45 3.77 -4.57
CA ALA A 16 -4.65 2.58 -4.30
C ALA A 16 -5.04 1.92 -2.97
N TYR A 17 -5.19 2.69 -1.90
CA TYR A 17 -5.62 2.17 -0.59
C TYR A 17 -7.07 1.71 -0.57
N PHE A 18 -7.95 2.31 -1.37
CA PHE A 18 -9.29 1.77 -1.58
C PHE A 18 -9.22 0.37 -2.24
N GLY A 19 -8.42 0.24 -3.31
CA GLY A 19 -8.22 -1.03 -4.00
C GLY A 19 -7.57 -2.11 -3.12
N ASP A 20 -6.57 -1.72 -2.34
CA ASP A 20 -5.86 -2.58 -1.38
C ASP A 20 -6.84 -3.20 -0.38
N LYS A 21 -7.61 -2.37 0.35
CA LYS A 21 -8.60 -2.85 1.31
C LYS A 21 -9.62 -3.79 0.67
N MET A 22 -10.10 -3.48 -0.53
CA MET A 22 -11.14 -4.26 -1.18
C MET A 22 -10.62 -5.54 -1.84
N SER A 23 -9.30 -5.79 -1.81
CA SER A 23 -8.67 -6.92 -2.46
C SER A 23 -8.57 -8.13 -1.53
N PRO A 24 -9.14 -9.29 -1.89
CA PRO A 24 -8.91 -10.54 -1.14
C PRO A 24 -7.46 -11.02 -1.22
N MET A 25 -6.63 -10.37 -2.04
CA MET A 25 -5.21 -10.67 -2.21
C MET A 25 -4.30 -9.77 -1.37
N SER A 26 -4.85 -8.71 -0.74
CA SER A 26 -4.04 -7.85 0.13
C SER A 26 -3.69 -8.57 1.42
N ASP A 27 -2.42 -8.45 1.83
CA ASP A 27 -1.91 -9.05 3.06
C ASP A 27 -2.64 -8.51 4.28
N THR A 28 -2.93 -7.20 4.34
CA THR A 28 -3.63 -6.59 5.48
C THR A 28 -5.09 -6.98 5.53
N THR A 29 -5.74 -7.08 4.36
CA THR A 29 -7.12 -7.55 4.26
C THR A 29 -7.26 -9.02 4.66
N ASN A 30 -6.19 -9.81 4.56
CA ASN A 30 -6.13 -11.17 5.12
C ASN A 30 -5.75 -11.17 6.62
N LEU A 31 -4.85 -10.28 7.04
CA LEU A 31 -4.32 -10.22 8.40
C LEU A 31 -5.31 -9.67 9.41
N ALA A 32 -5.98 -8.56 9.10
CA ALA A 32 -6.97 -7.93 9.99
C ALA A 32 -8.07 -8.89 10.46
N PRO A 33 -8.73 -9.68 9.57
CA PRO A 33 -9.71 -10.67 10.01
C PRO A 33 -9.09 -11.85 10.75
N ALA A 34 -7.88 -12.28 10.39
CA ALA A 34 -7.16 -13.33 11.11
C ALA A 34 -6.86 -12.92 12.57
N MET A 35 -6.53 -11.65 12.81
CA MET A 35 -6.25 -11.12 14.15
C MET A 35 -7.53 -10.90 14.97
N ALA A 36 -8.63 -10.53 14.31
CA ALA A 36 -9.92 -10.32 14.98
C ALA A 36 -10.74 -11.60 15.18
N GLY A 37 -10.46 -12.66 14.43
CA GLY A 37 -11.19 -13.93 14.48
C GLY A 37 -12.44 -13.99 13.60
N THR A 38 -12.42 -13.39 12.40
CA THR A 38 -13.48 -13.50 11.39
C THR A 38 -12.94 -14.08 10.08
N ASP A 39 -13.81 -14.45 9.14
CA ASP A 39 -13.40 -14.91 7.81
C ASP A 39 -13.23 -13.73 6.82
N LEU A 40 -12.37 -13.93 5.82
CA LEU A 40 -12.00 -12.93 4.83
C LEU A 40 -13.21 -12.33 4.09
N PHE A 41 -14.17 -13.16 3.67
CA PHE A 41 -15.29 -12.69 2.86
C PHE A 41 -16.31 -11.93 3.71
N THR A 42 -16.56 -12.36 4.94
CA THR A 42 -17.34 -11.60 5.92
C THR A 42 -16.68 -10.25 6.19
N HIS A 43 -15.35 -10.23 6.39
CA HIS A 43 -14.59 -9.01 6.58
C HIS A 43 -14.73 -8.04 5.40
N ILE A 44 -14.42 -8.46 4.17
CA ILE A 44 -14.53 -7.61 2.98
C ILE A 44 -15.95 -7.06 2.84
N LYS A 45 -16.97 -7.93 2.94
CA LYS A 45 -18.37 -7.52 2.87
C LYS A 45 -18.70 -6.47 3.92
N TYR A 46 -18.23 -6.66 5.15
CA TYR A 46 -18.55 -5.76 6.25
C TYR A 46 -17.75 -4.45 6.22
N MET A 47 -16.55 -4.48 5.66
CA MET A 47 -15.69 -3.31 5.49
C MET A 47 -16.18 -2.38 4.37
N THR A 48 -16.91 -2.88 3.35
CA THR A 48 -17.56 -2.01 2.34
C THR A 48 -18.44 -0.93 2.98
N ILE A 49 -19.02 -1.20 4.15
CA ILE A 49 -19.95 -0.33 4.87
C ILE A 49 -19.31 1.04 5.19
N THR A 50 -18.02 1.07 5.53
CA THR A 50 -17.28 2.31 5.80
C THR A 50 -16.39 2.71 4.62
N THR A 51 -15.84 1.73 3.91
CA THR A 51 -14.89 1.96 2.82
C THR A 51 -15.55 2.58 1.58
N VAL A 52 -16.73 2.12 1.17
CA VAL A 52 -17.42 2.68 0.00
C VAL A 52 -17.88 4.12 0.24
N PRO A 53 -18.52 4.47 1.38
CA PRO A 53 -18.82 5.87 1.68
C PRO A 53 -17.58 6.77 1.71
N THR A 54 -16.48 6.30 2.34
CA THR A 54 -15.22 7.05 2.37
C THR A 54 -14.70 7.30 0.95
N PHE A 55 -14.69 6.28 0.09
CA PHE A 55 -14.27 6.39 -1.30
C PHE A 55 -15.15 7.37 -2.10
N ILE A 56 -16.47 7.31 -1.93
CA ILE A 56 -17.40 8.23 -2.60
C ILE A 56 -17.09 9.68 -2.20
N ILE A 57 -16.87 9.95 -0.90
CA ILE A 57 -16.51 11.29 -0.42
C ILE A 57 -15.17 11.74 -1.03
N SER A 58 -14.15 10.87 -1.04
CA SER A 58 -12.86 11.17 -1.66
C SER A 58 -12.98 11.43 -3.16
N LEU A 59 -13.78 10.64 -3.88
CA LEU A 59 -14.02 10.78 -5.30
C LEU A 59 -14.70 12.13 -5.60
N LEU A 60 -15.76 12.48 -4.86
CA LEU A 60 -16.44 13.76 -5.00
C LEU A 60 -15.50 14.93 -4.73
N PHE A 61 -14.66 14.82 -3.70
CA PHE A 61 -13.64 15.83 -3.41
C PHE A 61 -12.72 16.06 -4.61
N PHE A 62 -12.15 14.99 -5.20
CA PHE A 62 -11.26 15.13 -6.36
C PHE A 62 -11.96 15.58 -7.64
N VAL A 63 -13.22 15.19 -7.85
CA VAL A 63 -14.03 15.66 -8.98
C VAL A 63 -14.29 17.16 -8.87
N ILE A 64 -14.75 17.64 -7.70
CA ILE A 64 -14.96 19.08 -7.46
C ILE A 64 -13.63 19.83 -7.63
N LEU A 65 -12.57 19.31 -7.02
CA LEU A 65 -11.26 19.93 -7.09
C LEU A 65 -10.76 20.01 -8.53
N GLY A 66 -10.97 18.95 -9.34
CA GLY A 66 -10.66 18.93 -10.76
C GLY A 66 -11.39 19.99 -11.58
N PHE A 67 -12.64 20.31 -11.26
CA PHE A 67 -13.38 21.40 -11.92
C PHE A 67 -12.90 22.80 -11.54
N THR A 68 -12.22 22.94 -10.40
CA THR A 68 -11.70 24.24 -9.91
C THR A 68 -10.25 24.53 -10.31
N GLN A 69 -9.58 23.61 -11.01
CA GLN A 69 -8.18 23.79 -11.43
C GLN A 69 -8.09 24.43 -12.81
N ASP A 70 -7.34 25.52 -12.90
CA ASP A 70 -6.94 26.12 -14.17
C ASP A 70 -5.74 25.38 -14.77
N ILE A 71 -5.97 24.65 -15.85
CA ILE A 71 -4.92 23.87 -16.53
C ILE A 71 -4.21 24.77 -17.54
N SER A 72 -2.95 25.11 -17.28
CA SER A 72 -2.18 26.05 -18.11
C SER A 72 -1.37 25.41 -19.25
N GLY A 73 -1.53 24.11 -19.51
CA GLY A 73 -0.72 23.41 -20.52
C GLY A 73 -1.49 22.38 -21.34
N LYS A 74 -1.09 22.21 -22.61
CA LYS A 74 -1.48 21.06 -23.43
C LYS A 74 -0.62 19.86 -23.04
N ALA A 75 -1.23 18.71 -22.77
CA ALA A 75 -0.50 17.47 -22.66
C ALA A 75 0.00 17.07 -24.05
N ASP A 76 1.29 17.23 -24.32
CA ASP A 76 1.90 16.71 -25.54
C ASP A 76 2.22 15.23 -25.34
N THR A 77 1.20 14.39 -25.53
CA THR A 77 1.34 12.93 -25.42
C THR A 77 2.05 12.33 -26.63
N ASN A 78 2.01 13.00 -27.79
CA ASN A 78 2.53 12.43 -29.03
C ASN A 78 4.05 12.39 -29.05
N SER A 79 4.73 13.45 -28.60
CA SER A 79 6.19 13.43 -28.47
C SER A 79 6.66 12.38 -27.46
N LEU A 80 5.98 12.27 -26.31
CA LEU A 80 6.26 11.25 -25.30
C LEU A 80 6.10 9.82 -25.85
N LEU A 81 5.00 9.54 -26.57
CA LEU A 81 4.76 8.22 -27.17
C LEU A 81 5.82 7.86 -28.21
N LEU A 82 6.23 8.82 -29.05
CA LEU A 82 7.28 8.60 -30.04
C LEU A 82 8.64 8.31 -29.38
N ASP A 83 8.97 8.99 -28.30
CA ASP A 83 10.23 8.76 -27.59
C ASP A 83 10.23 7.43 -26.82
N ILE A 84 9.07 6.98 -26.33
CA ILE A 84 8.91 5.64 -25.75
C ILE A 84 9.08 4.56 -26.83
N ASP A 85 8.46 4.72 -28.00
CA ASP A 85 8.53 3.74 -29.10
C ASP A 85 9.95 3.59 -29.68
N LYS A 86 10.76 4.66 -29.61
CA LYS A 86 12.20 4.59 -29.95
C LYS A 86 13.02 3.79 -28.93
N ALA A 87 12.65 3.83 -27.66
CA ALA A 87 13.43 3.25 -26.56
C ALA A 87 13.02 1.81 -26.25
N PHE A 88 11.74 1.46 -26.42
CA PHE A 88 11.19 0.19 -25.99
C PHE A 88 10.34 -0.47 -27.08
N HIS A 89 10.52 -1.78 -27.25
CA HIS A 89 9.62 -2.57 -28.06
C HIS A 89 8.30 -2.81 -27.32
N ILE A 90 7.21 -2.17 -27.75
CA ILE A 90 5.89 -2.34 -27.15
C ILE A 90 5.09 -3.36 -27.98
N SER A 91 4.62 -4.42 -27.32
CA SER A 91 3.80 -5.44 -27.94
C SER A 91 2.78 -6.02 -26.95
N PRO A 92 1.57 -6.41 -27.39
CA PRO A 92 0.62 -7.13 -26.56
C PRO A 92 1.19 -8.38 -25.89
N TRP A 93 2.19 -9.02 -26.51
CA TRP A 93 2.87 -10.20 -25.94
C TRP A 93 3.53 -9.91 -24.60
N LEU A 94 3.99 -8.68 -24.34
CA LEU A 94 4.59 -8.33 -23.05
C LEU A 94 3.62 -8.46 -21.88
N PHE A 95 2.30 -8.38 -22.13
CA PHE A 95 1.28 -8.61 -21.10
C PHE A 95 1.18 -10.06 -20.64
N VAL A 96 1.80 -11.03 -21.33
CA VAL A 96 1.84 -12.42 -20.87
C VAL A 96 2.48 -12.52 -19.49
N VAL A 97 3.51 -11.71 -19.20
CA VAL A 97 4.18 -11.70 -17.89
C VAL A 97 3.22 -11.32 -16.75
N PRO A 98 2.58 -10.13 -16.75
CA PRO A 98 1.62 -9.77 -15.69
C PRO A 98 0.40 -10.69 -15.67
N VAL A 99 -0.07 -11.21 -16.81
CA VAL A 99 -1.18 -12.19 -16.83
C VAL A 99 -0.82 -13.48 -16.10
N ILE A 100 0.39 -14.01 -16.30
CA ILE A 100 0.86 -15.19 -15.55
C ILE A 100 0.96 -14.89 -14.06
N VAL A 101 1.54 -13.75 -13.68
CA VAL A 101 1.67 -13.34 -12.26
C VAL A 101 0.30 -13.20 -11.61
N ILE A 102 -0.65 -12.52 -12.25
CA ILE A 102 -2.04 -12.40 -11.78
C ILE A 102 -2.69 -13.78 -11.68
N GLY A 103 -2.48 -14.66 -12.65
CA GLY A 103 -2.97 -16.04 -12.63
C GLY A 103 -2.44 -16.85 -11.43
N LEU A 104 -1.16 -16.69 -11.07
CA LEU A 104 -0.57 -17.32 -9.89
C LEU A 104 -1.16 -16.77 -8.59
N ILE A 105 -1.38 -15.45 -8.52
CA ILE A 105 -1.98 -14.77 -7.36
C ILE A 105 -3.45 -15.21 -7.20
N VAL A 106 -4.24 -15.26 -8.27
CA VAL A 106 -5.63 -15.75 -8.24
C VAL A 106 -5.71 -17.20 -7.76
N LYS A 107 -4.71 -18.02 -8.11
CA LYS A 107 -4.58 -19.40 -7.61
C LYS A 107 -4.07 -19.50 -6.16
N LYS A 108 -3.92 -18.39 -5.44
CA LYS A 108 -3.43 -18.32 -4.05
C LYS A 108 -2.04 -18.93 -3.86
N THR A 109 -1.19 -18.81 -4.89
CA THR A 109 0.23 -19.20 -4.78
C THR A 109 0.94 -18.27 -3.79
N PRO A 110 1.90 -18.74 -2.98
CA PRO A 110 2.65 -17.84 -2.10
C PRO A 110 3.22 -16.62 -2.84
N PRO A 111 3.07 -15.38 -2.33
CA PRO A 111 3.48 -14.16 -3.04
C PRO A 111 4.94 -14.18 -3.49
N LEU A 112 5.84 -14.70 -2.65
CA LEU A 112 7.27 -14.84 -2.98
C LEU A 112 7.50 -15.65 -4.27
N VAL A 113 6.72 -16.72 -4.48
CA VAL A 113 6.83 -17.57 -5.66
C VAL A 113 6.31 -16.85 -6.89
N ALA A 114 5.18 -16.15 -6.78
CA ALA A 114 4.60 -15.39 -7.88
C ALA A 114 5.52 -14.24 -8.33
N LEU A 115 6.14 -13.52 -7.38
CA LEU A 115 7.09 -12.44 -7.66
C LEU A 115 8.40 -12.94 -8.26
N LEU A 116 8.92 -14.08 -7.77
CA LEU A 116 10.12 -14.70 -8.34
C LEU A 116 9.87 -15.16 -9.78
N ALA A 117 8.75 -15.85 -10.02
CA ALA A 117 8.35 -16.27 -11.37
C ALA A 117 8.18 -15.06 -12.30
N GLY A 118 7.51 -14.00 -11.84
CA GLY A 118 7.37 -12.75 -12.58
C GLY A 118 8.71 -12.12 -12.95
N THR A 119 9.64 -12.04 -12.00
CA THR A 119 10.99 -11.49 -12.22
C THR A 119 11.78 -12.32 -13.24
N ILE A 120 11.74 -13.65 -13.15
CA ILE A 120 12.42 -14.54 -14.10
C ILE A 120 11.81 -14.41 -15.49
N LEU A 121 10.48 -14.38 -15.60
CA LEU A 121 9.79 -14.19 -16.89
C LEU A 121 10.11 -12.82 -17.49
N ALA A 122 10.12 -11.76 -16.69
CA ALA A 122 10.52 -10.42 -17.12
C ALA A 122 11.97 -10.40 -17.62
N ALA A 123 12.89 -11.09 -16.96
CA ALA A 123 14.27 -11.23 -17.40
C ALA A 123 14.38 -11.93 -18.77
N ILE A 124 13.64 -13.03 -18.96
CA ILE A 124 13.58 -13.75 -20.24
C ILE A 124 13.00 -12.84 -21.34
N PHE A 125 11.91 -12.13 -21.04
CA PHE A 125 11.26 -11.24 -22.00
C PHE A 125 12.14 -10.05 -22.36
N ALA A 126 12.88 -9.48 -21.41
CA ALA A 126 13.83 -8.41 -21.69
C ALA A 126 14.93 -8.88 -22.66
N LEU A 127 15.43 -10.11 -22.53
CA LEU A 127 16.43 -10.65 -23.46
C LEU A 127 15.87 -10.94 -24.86
N ILE A 128 14.60 -11.33 -24.97
CA ILE A 128 13.97 -11.68 -26.26
C ILE A 128 13.47 -10.43 -26.99
N PHE A 129 12.78 -9.55 -26.29
CA PHE A 129 12.05 -8.41 -26.87
C PHE A 129 12.75 -7.07 -26.70
N GLN A 130 13.75 -6.96 -25.81
CA GLN A 130 14.47 -5.71 -25.55
C GLN A 130 16.01 -5.89 -25.44
N PRO A 131 16.66 -6.65 -26.34
CA PRO A 131 18.10 -6.91 -26.23
C PRO A 131 18.96 -5.63 -26.30
N GLU A 132 18.52 -4.61 -27.06
CA GLU A 132 19.23 -3.33 -27.19
C GLU A 132 19.26 -2.58 -25.85
N VAL A 133 18.15 -2.59 -25.10
CA VAL A 133 18.06 -1.96 -23.77
C VAL A 133 18.99 -2.66 -22.79
N VAL A 134 19.01 -3.99 -22.78
CA VAL A 134 19.91 -4.77 -21.92
C VAL A 134 21.38 -4.51 -22.28
N ALA A 135 21.69 -4.35 -23.57
CA ALA A 135 23.04 -4.00 -24.04
C ALA A 135 23.44 -2.59 -23.56
N GLN A 136 22.53 -1.63 -23.66
CA GLN A 136 22.74 -0.26 -23.23
C GLN A 136 23.02 -0.15 -21.72
N ILE A 137 22.26 -0.86 -20.88
CA ILE A 137 22.48 -0.92 -19.41
C ILE A 137 23.89 -1.43 -19.07
N THR A 138 24.47 -2.26 -19.94
CA THR A 138 25.83 -2.77 -19.76
C THR A 138 26.91 -2.00 -20.50
N GLY A 139 26.54 -0.96 -21.26
CA GLY A 139 27.47 -0.13 -22.02
C GLY A 139 28.10 -0.84 -23.22
N VAL A 140 27.44 -1.85 -23.77
CA VAL A 140 27.93 -2.63 -24.92
C VAL A 140 26.98 -2.52 -26.11
N GLN A 141 27.49 -2.66 -27.33
CA GLN A 141 26.66 -2.62 -28.54
C GLN A 141 26.09 -3.99 -28.95
N LYS A 142 26.71 -5.09 -28.52
CA LYS A 142 26.23 -6.45 -28.80
C LYS A 142 26.22 -7.28 -27.53
N LEU A 143 25.13 -8.00 -27.31
CA LEU A 143 25.02 -8.92 -26.20
C LEU A 143 25.82 -10.20 -26.47
N ASN A 144 26.56 -10.64 -25.45
CA ASN A 144 27.01 -12.00 -25.29
C ASN A 144 26.41 -12.57 -23.99
N PHE A 145 26.66 -13.84 -23.70
CA PHE A 145 26.09 -14.49 -22.51
C PHE A 145 26.43 -13.73 -21.21
N THR A 146 27.69 -13.29 -21.06
CA THR A 146 28.15 -12.58 -19.86
C THR A 146 27.51 -11.20 -19.72
N THR A 147 27.40 -10.43 -20.81
CA THR A 147 26.79 -9.09 -20.77
C THR A 147 25.28 -9.17 -20.63
N ALA A 148 24.62 -10.15 -21.25
CA ALA A 148 23.20 -10.42 -21.04
C ALA A 148 22.91 -10.71 -19.56
N TYR A 149 23.65 -11.63 -18.96
CA TYR A 149 23.53 -11.95 -17.53
C TYR A 149 23.78 -10.72 -16.63
N LYS A 150 24.86 -9.97 -16.90
CA LYS A 150 25.16 -8.74 -16.15
C LYS A 150 24.07 -7.68 -16.29
N GLY A 151 23.51 -7.50 -17.48
CA GLY A 151 22.47 -6.50 -17.75
C GLY A 151 21.18 -6.80 -17.01
N ILE A 152 20.73 -8.06 -17.06
CA ILE A 152 19.57 -8.51 -16.30
C ILE A 152 19.79 -8.36 -14.80
N LEU A 153 20.93 -8.83 -14.27
CA LEU A 153 21.21 -8.67 -12.85
C LEU A 153 21.25 -7.20 -12.43
N LYS A 154 21.87 -6.33 -13.23
CA LYS A 154 21.86 -4.89 -12.95
C LYS A 154 20.44 -4.34 -12.88
N ALA A 155 19.62 -4.63 -13.89
CA ALA A 155 18.23 -4.16 -13.95
C ALA A 155 17.39 -4.60 -12.75
N ILE A 156 17.62 -5.81 -12.23
CA ILE A 156 16.90 -6.33 -11.06
C ILE A 156 17.46 -5.74 -9.75
N THR A 157 18.78 -5.59 -9.64
CA THR A 157 19.44 -5.37 -8.34
C THR A 157 19.73 -3.92 -8.01
N VAL A 158 20.16 -3.12 -8.99
CA VAL A 158 20.72 -1.78 -8.78
C VAL A 158 20.05 -0.75 -9.68
N GLU A 159 20.43 0.51 -9.48
CA GLU A 159 19.98 1.58 -10.34
C GLU A 159 20.44 1.38 -11.79
N THR A 160 19.47 1.49 -12.70
CA THR A 160 19.68 1.41 -14.15
C THR A 160 18.86 2.49 -14.81
N SER A 161 19.39 3.05 -15.91
CA SER A 161 18.73 4.10 -16.67
C SER A 161 18.88 3.81 -18.16
N VAL A 162 17.78 3.97 -18.89
CA VAL A 162 17.75 3.92 -20.36
C VAL A 162 17.88 5.35 -20.87
N ALA A 163 18.89 5.62 -21.71
CA ALA A 163 19.14 6.98 -22.17
C ALA A 163 17.99 7.48 -23.05
N THR A 164 17.58 8.72 -22.80
CA THR A 164 16.56 9.44 -23.57
C THR A 164 16.91 10.91 -23.61
N GLU A 165 16.58 11.58 -24.71
CA GLU A 165 16.75 13.03 -24.85
C GLU A 165 15.64 13.80 -24.13
N ASN A 166 14.54 13.11 -23.78
CA ASN A 166 13.38 13.70 -23.16
C ASN A 166 13.51 13.70 -21.63
N LYS A 167 13.71 14.89 -21.05
CA LYS A 167 13.86 15.07 -19.60
C LYS A 167 12.68 14.53 -18.80
N ALA A 168 11.46 14.59 -19.33
CA ALA A 168 10.28 14.06 -18.64
C ALA A 168 10.25 12.53 -18.60
N LEU A 169 10.92 11.87 -19.56
CA LEU A 169 11.04 10.42 -19.61
C LEU A 169 12.29 9.91 -18.90
N ALA A 170 13.30 10.74 -18.67
CA ALA A 170 14.53 10.32 -18.00
C ALA A 170 14.27 9.70 -16.62
N ASP A 171 13.39 10.32 -15.83
CA ASP A 171 12.97 9.77 -14.54
C ASP A 171 12.16 8.48 -14.70
N LEU A 172 11.29 8.40 -15.71
CA LEU A 172 10.49 7.21 -16.01
C LEU A 172 11.36 6.02 -16.48
N PHE A 173 12.45 6.31 -17.18
CA PHE A 173 13.38 5.33 -17.75
C PHE A 173 14.47 4.92 -16.76
N THR A 174 14.45 5.50 -15.56
CA THR A 174 15.37 5.18 -14.47
C THR A 174 14.67 4.33 -13.43
N ALA A 175 15.21 3.14 -13.17
CA ALA A 175 14.69 2.20 -12.19
C ALA A 175 15.78 1.88 -11.15
N GLY A 176 15.42 1.88 -9.86
CA GLY A 176 16.36 1.70 -8.76
C GLY A 176 16.65 0.25 -8.35
N GLY A 177 16.02 -0.73 -9.00
CA GLY A 177 16.10 -2.15 -8.65
C GLY A 177 15.79 -2.44 -7.17
N MET A 178 16.26 -3.59 -6.68
CA MET A 178 16.17 -3.95 -5.25
C MET A 178 16.92 -2.96 -4.34
N SER A 179 17.99 -2.32 -4.84
CA SER A 179 18.78 -1.35 -4.07
C SER A 179 17.94 -0.19 -3.54
N LYS A 180 17.01 0.34 -4.33
CA LYS A 180 16.11 1.43 -3.91
C LYS A 180 15.15 1.02 -2.78
N MET A 181 14.90 -0.28 -2.60
CA MET A 181 14.05 -0.80 -1.52
C MET A 181 14.82 -1.14 -0.23
N MET A 182 16.16 -1.12 -0.24
CA MET A 182 16.96 -1.51 0.92
C MET A 182 16.70 -0.65 2.16
N GLY A 183 16.43 0.65 1.99
CA GLY A 183 16.06 1.53 3.10
C GLY A 183 14.75 1.10 3.77
N THR A 184 13.72 0.77 2.96
CA THR A 184 12.45 0.25 3.46
C THR A 184 12.62 -1.11 4.15
N ILE A 185 13.43 -2.02 3.58
CA ILE A 185 13.72 -3.32 4.20
C ILE A 185 14.39 -3.15 5.56
N TRP A 186 15.37 -2.25 5.68
CA TRP A 186 16.02 -1.97 6.96
C TRP A 186 15.05 -1.41 7.99
N LEU A 187 14.17 -0.50 7.58
CA LEU A 187 13.13 0.03 8.45
C LEU A 187 12.19 -1.08 8.95
N ILE A 188 11.75 -1.99 8.08
CA ILE A 188 10.92 -3.15 8.44
C ILE A 188 11.64 -4.04 9.46
N LEU A 189 12.91 -4.37 9.22
CA LEU A 189 13.70 -5.19 10.15
C LEU A 189 13.83 -4.54 11.52
N CYS A 190 14.13 -3.24 11.57
CA CYS A 190 14.20 -2.48 12.82
C CYS A 190 12.84 -2.46 13.55
N ALA A 191 11.75 -2.21 12.82
CA ALA A 191 10.40 -2.17 13.38
C ALA A 191 9.96 -3.53 13.94
N MET A 192 10.19 -4.64 13.21
CA MET A 192 9.85 -5.99 13.68
C MET A 192 10.65 -6.38 14.92
N VAL A 193 11.96 -6.07 14.96
CA VAL A 193 12.79 -6.31 16.15
C VAL A 193 12.27 -5.50 17.34
N PHE A 194 11.95 -4.22 17.13
CA PHE A 194 11.38 -3.37 18.18
C PHE A 194 10.03 -3.91 18.69
N GLY A 195 9.11 -4.26 17.77
CA GLY A 195 7.82 -4.86 18.12
C GLY A 195 7.97 -6.16 18.91
N GLY A 196 8.91 -7.03 18.52
CA GLY A 196 9.23 -8.26 19.24
C GLY A 196 9.76 -8.01 20.65
N ILE A 197 10.63 -7.01 20.83
CA ILE A 197 11.12 -6.60 22.17
C ILE A 197 9.96 -6.06 23.02
N MET A 198 9.10 -5.21 22.46
CA MET A 198 7.94 -4.65 23.17
C MET A 198 6.96 -5.72 23.65
N ASP A 199 6.75 -6.77 22.85
CA ASP A 199 5.92 -7.92 23.22
C ASP A 199 6.59 -8.74 24.33
N ALA A 200 7.88 -9.05 24.18
CA ALA A 200 8.65 -9.85 25.14
C ALA A 200 8.71 -9.22 26.54
N ILE A 201 8.83 -7.88 26.64
CA ILE A 201 8.84 -7.17 27.93
C ILE A 201 7.43 -6.93 28.50
N GLY A 202 6.37 -7.32 27.77
CA GLY A 202 4.98 -7.11 28.18
C GLY A 202 4.51 -5.64 28.08
N ALA A 203 5.25 -4.76 27.41
CA ALA A 203 4.89 -3.35 27.26
C ALA A 203 3.60 -3.20 26.46
N LEU A 204 3.44 -4.00 25.39
CA LEU A 204 2.21 -4.01 24.59
C LEU A 204 1.00 -4.38 25.46
N ALA A 205 1.10 -5.44 26.27
CA ALA A 205 0.04 -5.85 27.18
C ALA A 205 -0.30 -4.77 28.22
N ARG A 206 0.71 -4.05 28.75
CA ARG A 206 0.48 -2.94 29.68
C ARG A 206 -0.25 -1.76 29.01
N ILE A 207 0.18 -1.35 27.82
CA ILE A 207 -0.48 -0.30 27.03
C ILE A 207 -1.94 -0.70 26.75
N SER A 208 -2.17 -1.97 26.41
CA SER A 208 -3.51 -2.53 26.20
C SER A 208 -4.41 -2.36 27.41
N SER A 209 -3.91 -2.77 28.58
CA SER A 209 -4.69 -2.73 29.82
C SER A 209 -5.08 -1.30 30.20
N PHE A 210 -4.19 -0.33 29.96
CA PHE A 210 -4.45 1.08 30.20
C PHE A 210 -5.51 1.63 29.22
N MET A 211 -5.38 1.34 27.93
CA MET A 211 -6.33 1.80 26.91
C MET A 211 -7.74 1.19 27.08
N LEU A 212 -7.82 -0.08 27.51
CA LEU A 212 -9.09 -0.74 27.82
C LEU A 212 -9.77 -0.15 29.05
N GLY A 213 -9.01 0.35 30.02
CA GLY A 213 -9.55 1.00 31.22
C GLY A 213 -10.06 2.42 31.00
N LEU A 214 -9.79 3.03 29.84
CA LEU A 214 -10.22 4.41 29.54
C LEU A 214 -11.67 4.51 29.07
N PHE A 215 -12.29 3.41 28.61
CA PHE A 215 -13.60 3.49 27.96
C PHE A 215 -14.50 2.28 28.23
N ASP A 216 -15.66 2.54 28.85
CA ASP A 216 -16.70 1.53 29.07
C ASP A 216 -17.74 1.47 27.94
N SER A 217 -17.76 2.43 27.02
CA SER A 217 -18.76 2.51 25.95
C SER A 217 -18.33 1.77 24.68
N VAL A 218 -19.29 1.34 23.86
CA VAL A 218 -19.02 0.76 22.54
C VAL A 218 -18.23 1.74 21.68
N PHE A 219 -18.63 3.02 21.63
CA PHE A 219 -17.88 4.05 20.90
C PHE A 219 -16.44 4.17 21.39
N GLY A 220 -16.22 4.21 22.70
CA GLY A 220 -14.88 4.35 23.26
C GLY A 220 -13.98 3.14 22.98
N LEU A 221 -14.54 1.94 22.87
CA LEU A 221 -13.80 0.76 22.41
C LEU A 221 -13.31 0.88 20.96
N PHE A 222 -14.16 1.39 20.04
CA PHE A 222 -13.74 1.70 18.67
C PHE A 222 -12.70 2.82 18.64
N ALA A 223 -12.90 3.90 19.42
CA ALA A 223 -11.97 5.01 19.53
C ALA A 223 -10.59 4.55 20.02
N SER A 224 -10.53 3.76 21.09
CA SER A 224 -9.28 3.16 21.58
C SER A 224 -8.58 2.34 20.53
N THR A 225 -9.32 1.53 19.77
CA THR A 225 -8.75 0.70 18.71
C THR A 225 -8.12 1.58 17.62
N VAL A 226 -8.85 2.59 17.13
CA VAL A 226 -8.37 3.54 16.12
C VAL A 226 -7.12 4.29 16.59
N PHE A 227 -7.16 4.88 17.78
CA PHE A 227 -6.03 5.63 18.31
C PHE A 227 -4.82 4.74 18.59
N THR A 228 -5.03 3.49 19.00
CA THR A 228 -3.92 2.53 19.19
C THR A 228 -3.29 2.17 17.86
N CYS A 229 -4.09 1.88 16.82
CA CYS A 229 -3.58 1.60 15.48
C CYS A 229 -2.75 2.77 14.93
N ILE A 230 -3.28 4.00 15.01
CA ILE A 230 -2.55 5.21 14.57
C ILE A 230 -1.29 5.42 15.42
N GLY A 231 -1.39 5.27 16.74
CA GLY A 231 -0.28 5.40 17.67
C GLY A 231 0.84 4.39 17.40
N LEU A 232 0.50 3.16 17.04
CA LEU A 232 1.48 2.15 16.63
C LEU A 232 2.06 2.42 15.25
N ASN A 233 1.27 2.89 14.29
CA ASN A 233 1.83 3.35 13.02
C ASN A 233 2.87 4.47 13.23
N PHE A 234 2.62 5.37 14.19
CA PHE A 234 3.51 6.47 14.52
C PHE A 234 4.76 6.02 15.28
N THR A 235 4.63 5.07 16.22
CA THR A 235 5.73 4.68 17.12
C THR A 235 6.50 3.44 16.65
N ALA A 236 5.81 2.41 16.18
CA ALA A 236 6.41 1.16 15.71
C ALA A 236 6.80 1.22 14.22
N SER A 237 6.32 2.23 13.48
CA SER A 237 6.72 2.48 12.08
C SER A 237 6.42 1.33 11.10
N ASP A 238 5.53 0.42 11.47
CA ASP A 238 5.18 -0.76 10.67
C ASP A 238 3.68 -1.04 10.70
N GLN A 239 3.10 -1.16 9.51
CA GLN A 239 1.66 -1.37 9.30
C GLN A 239 1.19 -2.72 9.86
N TYR A 240 1.99 -3.78 9.75
CA TYR A 240 1.60 -5.10 10.22
C TYR A 240 1.51 -5.12 11.75
N LEU A 241 2.47 -4.49 12.44
CA LEU A 241 2.40 -4.32 13.90
C LEU A 241 1.17 -3.49 14.31
N ALA A 242 0.85 -2.42 13.58
CA ALA A 242 -0.32 -1.59 13.83
C ALA A 242 -1.67 -2.31 13.67
N ILE A 243 -1.68 -3.49 13.03
CA ILE A 243 -2.87 -4.36 12.88
C ILE A 243 -2.84 -5.51 13.89
N VAL A 244 -1.72 -6.24 13.95
CA VAL A 244 -1.57 -7.45 14.76
C VAL A 244 -1.73 -7.16 16.24
N VAL A 245 -1.06 -6.12 16.71
CA VAL A 245 -1.01 -5.79 18.12
C VAL A 245 -2.40 -5.36 18.59
N PRO A 246 -3.06 -4.33 18.03
CA PRO A 246 -4.40 -3.95 18.48
C PRO A 246 -5.44 -5.05 18.25
N GLY A 247 -5.31 -5.85 17.18
CA GLY A 247 -6.19 -6.98 16.94
C GLY A 247 -6.18 -7.99 18.09
N LYS A 248 -4.99 -8.40 18.56
CA LYS A 248 -4.87 -9.28 19.73
C LYS A 248 -5.35 -8.61 21.01
N MET A 249 -5.03 -7.34 21.20
CA MET A 249 -5.34 -6.58 22.41
C MET A 249 -6.84 -6.40 22.63
N TYR A 250 -7.58 -6.06 21.57
CA TYR A 250 -9.00 -5.68 21.66
C TYR A 250 -9.96 -6.84 21.35
N ALA A 251 -9.50 -7.96 20.78
CA ALA A 251 -10.37 -9.10 20.45
C ALA A 251 -11.26 -9.55 21.60
N LYS A 252 -10.68 -9.71 22.80
CA LYS A 252 -11.45 -10.08 24.00
C LYS A 252 -12.45 -9.00 24.39
N ALA A 253 -12.06 -7.73 24.38
CA ALA A 253 -12.93 -6.63 24.78
C ALA A 253 -14.14 -6.46 23.84
N PHE A 254 -13.95 -6.62 22.53
CA PHE A 254 -15.06 -6.63 21.57
C PHE A 254 -16.02 -7.79 21.88
N LYS A 255 -15.49 -8.99 22.14
CA LYS A 255 -16.29 -10.16 22.51
C LYS A 255 -17.06 -9.97 23.83
N ASP A 256 -16.40 -9.43 24.86
CA ASP A 256 -17.00 -9.18 26.17
C ASP A 256 -18.11 -8.12 26.11
N LYS A 257 -18.05 -7.19 25.14
CA LYS A 257 -19.12 -6.24 24.81
C LYS A 257 -20.19 -6.80 23.87
N GLY A 258 -20.15 -8.10 23.55
CA GLY A 258 -21.12 -8.75 22.67
C GLY A 258 -20.99 -8.35 21.20
N LEU A 259 -19.85 -7.80 20.76
CA LEU A 259 -19.64 -7.37 19.38
C LEU A 259 -19.06 -8.50 18.52
N ALA A 260 -19.54 -8.61 17.29
CA ALA A 260 -19.00 -9.55 16.33
C ALA A 260 -17.58 -9.17 15.87
N PRO A 261 -16.71 -10.15 15.56
CA PRO A 261 -15.29 -9.92 15.28
C PRO A 261 -15.04 -9.06 14.03
N GLU A 262 -15.96 -9.03 13.06
CA GLU A 262 -15.84 -8.17 11.89
C GLU A 262 -15.79 -6.68 12.24
N ASN A 263 -16.37 -6.25 13.37
CA ASN A 263 -16.26 -4.87 13.84
C ASN A 263 -14.82 -4.49 14.18
N LEU A 264 -14.11 -5.37 14.89
CA LEU A 264 -12.71 -5.17 15.21
C LEU A 264 -11.87 -5.22 13.92
N SER A 265 -12.02 -6.26 13.10
CA SER A 265 -11.26 -6.38 11.85
C SER A 265 -11.40 -5.15 10.94
N ARG A 266 -12.62 -4.63 10.80
CA ARG A 266 -12.90 -3.41 10.03
C ARG A 266 -12.20 -2.21 10.65
N THR A 267 -12.24 -2.07 11.97
CA THR A 267 -11.61 -0.96 12.68
C THR A 267 -10.08 -0.98 12.52
N LEU A 268 -9.46 -2.17 12.55
CA LEU A 268 -8.03 -2.35 12.29
C LEU A 268 -7.68 -1.89 10.86
N GLU A 269 -8.46 -2.30 9.87
CA GLU A 269 -8.20 -1.93 8.46
C GLU A 269 -8.53 -0.45 8.18
N ASP A 270 -9.56 0.09 8.82
CA ASP A 270 -9.97 1.49 8.69
C ASP A 270 -9.00 2.47 9.37
N SER A 271 -8.05 1.98 10.17
CA SER A 271 -7.08 2.82 10.88
C SER A 271 -5.63 2.37 10.68
N GLY A 272 -5.26 1.15 11.05
CA GLY A 272 -3.90 0.62 10.92
C GLY A 272 -3.41 0.56 9.48
N THR A 273 -4.22 0.06 8.56
CA THR A 273 -3.82 -0.08 7.15
C THR A 273 -3.69 1.28 6.48
N VAL A 274 -4.76 2.08 6.51
CA VAL A 274 -4.84 3.31 5.72
C VAL A 274 -3.98 4.48 6.23
N THR A 275 -3.64 4.52 7.52
CA THR A 275 -2.86 5.64 8.08
C THR A 275 -1.35 5.43 8.01
N SER A 276 -0.87 4.23 7.67
CA SER A 276 0.57 3.92 7.60
C SER A 276 1.31 4.83 6.61
N VAL A 277 0.72 5.10 5.44
CA VAL A 277 1.30 5.98 4.41
C VAL A 277 1.40 7.44 4.83
N LEU A 278 0.64 7.87 5.85
CA LEU A 278 0.59 9.26 6.28
C LEU A 278 1.73 9.63 7.24
N ILE A 279 2.61 8.68 7.56
CA ILE A 279 3.68 8.85 8.54
C ILE A 279 5.03 8.70 7.84
N PRO A 280 5.86 9.77 7.77
CA PRO A 280 7.07 9.79 6.94
C PRO A 280 8.09 8.69 7.25
N TRP A 281 8.19 8.31 8.52
CA TRP A 281 9.13 7.29 8.99
C TRP A 281 8.47 5.91 9.15
N ASN A 282 7.20 5.75 8.78
CA ASN A 282 6.56 4.44 8.65
C ASN A 282 6.94 3.83 7.29
N THR A 283 7.00 2.51 7.20
CA THR A 283 7.43 1.77 6.01
C THR A 283 6.65 2.14 4.75
N CYS A 284 5.34 2.30 4.85
CA CYS A 284 4.50 2.72 3.72
C CYS A 284 4.74 4.17 3.34
N GLY A 285 4.85 5.08 4.31
CA GLY A 285 5.12 6.50 4.04
C GLY A 285 6.48 6.71 3.38
N ALA A 286 7.53 6.05 3.91
CA ALA A 286 8.88 6.09 3.35
C ALA A 286 8.93 5.49 1.94
N TYR A 287 8.28 4.34 1.72
CA TYR A 287 8.22 3.70 0.41
C TYR A 287 7.50 4.57 -0.62
N HIS A 288 6.27 5.01 -0.33
CA HIS A 288 5.49 5.81 -1.26
C HIS A 288 6.13 7.16 -1.55
N SER A 289 6.73 7.81 -0.55
CA SER A 289 7.48 9.05 -0.79
C SER A 289 8.68 8.85 -1.70
N GLY A 290 9.45 7.78 -1.51
CA GLY A 290 10.61 7.44 -2.36
C GLY A 290 10.25 6.99 -3.77
N VAL A 291 9.08 6.36 -3.96
CA VAL A 291 8.60 5.94 -5.28
C VAL A 291 7.97 7.10 -6.03
N LEU A 292 7.12 7.90 -5.37
CA LEU A 292 6.40 9.01 -6.00
C LEU A 292 7.27 10.26 -6.16
N GLY A 293 8.39 10.35 -5.45
CA GLY A 293 9.25 11.54 -5.46
C GLY A 293 8.62 12.76 -4.77
N VAL A 294 7.63 12.52 -3.90
CA VAL A 294 6.85 13.55 -3.22
C VAL A 294 6.87 13.29 -1.72
N SER A 295 7.07 14.32 -0.91
CA SER A 295 7.10 14.15 0.54
C SER A 295 5.72 13.74 1.09
N VAL A 296 5.72 12.98 2.19
CA VAL A 296 4.47 12.57 2.87
C VAL A 296 3.62 13.77 3.30
N PHE A 297 4.25 14.88 3.69
CA PHE A 297 3.53 16.09 4.09
C PHE A 297 2.83 16.77 2.91
N GLU A 298 3.40 16.68 1.70
CA GLU A 298 2.79 17.23 0.50
C GLU A 298 1.59 16.41 0.02
N PHE A 299 1.73 15.09 -0.06
CA PHE A 299 0.63 14.25 -0.55
C PHE A 299 -0.39 13.92 0.55
N GLY A 300 0.01 13.90 1.82
CA GLY A 300 -0.78 13.39 2.93
C GLY A 300 -2.06 14.20 3.16
N ILE A 301 -2.03 15.51 2.92
CA ILE A 301 -3.22 16.37 3.00
C ILE A 301 -4.25 15.96 1.95
N TYR A 302 -3.79 15.57 0.76
CA TYR A 302 -4.63 15.13 -0.35
C TYR A 302 -4.97 13.64 -0.29
N ALA A 303 -4.36 12.84 0.58
CA ALA A 303 -4.71 11.43 0.75
C ALA A 303 -6.04 11.30 1.53
N ILE A 304 -7.13 11.86 0.99
CA ILE A 304 -8.43 12.03 1.64
C ILE A 304 -8.96 10.71 2.16
N PHE A 305 -8.90 9.66 1.34
CA PHE A 305 -9.40 8.34 1.74
C PHE A 305 -8.68 7.83 3.00
N ASN A 306 -7.36 8.06 3.06
CA ASN A 306 -6.48 7.53 4.09
C ASN A 306 -6.74 8.15 5.46
N TRP A 307 -6.82 9.47 5.54
CA TRP A 307 -7.06 10.14 6.83
C TRP A 307 -8.55 10.20 7.18
N LEU A 308 -9.47 10.16 6.20
CA LEU A 308 -10.93 10.19 6.46
C LEU A 308 -11.47 8.85 6.97
N SER A 309 -10.92 7.72 6.51
CA SER A 309 -11.38 6.38 6.87
C SER A 309 -11.49 6.14 8.40
N PRO A 310 -10.50 6.50 9.24
CA PRO A 310 -10.64 6.43 10.70
C PRO A 310 -11.85 7.19 11.24
N PHE A 311 -12.08 8.42 10.76
CA PHE A 311 -13.20 9.25 11.20
C PHE A 311 -14.55 8.66 10.78
N VAL A 312 -14.65 8.09 9.58
CA VAL A 312 -15.86 7.41 9.13
C VAL A 312 -16.16 6.19 10.01
N THR A 313 -15.16 5.41 10.39
CA THR A 313 -15.39 4.29 11.32
C THR A 313 -15.89 4.76 12.69
N LEU A 314 -15.33 5.86 13.22
CA LEU A 314 -15.78 6.45 14.48
C LEU A 314 -17.18 7.03 14.38
N PHE A 315 -17.52 7.66 13.26
CA PHE A 315 -18.87 8.15 12.98
C PHE A 315 -19.88 6.98 13.01
N PHE A 316 -19.58 5.87 12.33
CA PHE A 316 -20.45 4.69 12.34
C PHE A 316 -20.61 4.10 13.75
N ALA A 317 -19.53 4.09 14.55
CA ALA A 317 -19.59 3.66 15.95
C ALA A 317 -20.42 4.60 16.83
N ALA A 318 -20.30 5.92 16.65
CA ALA A 318 -21.01 6.94 17.43
C ALA A 318 -22.54 6.85 17.23
N PHE A 319 -22.98 6.62 15.99
CA PHE A 319 -24.39 6.51 15.63
C PHE A 319 -24.91 5.06 15.63
N ASN A 320 -24.10 4.09 16.06
CA ASN A 320 -24.44 2.67 16.07
C ASN A 320 -24.91 2.14 14.69
N ILE A 321 -24.34 2.69 13.61
CA ILE A 321 -24.71 2.33 12.24
C ILE A 321 -23.99 1.04 11.87
N LYS A 322 -24.77 -0.02 11.62
CA LYS A 322 -24.23 -1.32 11.18
C LYS A 322 -23.06 -1.77 12.07
N ILE A 323 -23.32 -1.82 13.38
CA ILE A 323 -22.44 -2.44 14.38
C ILE A 323 -23.07 -3.79 14.75
N ARG A 324 -22.44 -4.87 14.30
CA ARG A 324 -23.00 -6.23 14.40
C ARG A 324 -22.74 -6.78 15.78
N GLN A 325 -23.81 -7.20 16.44
CA GLN A 325 -23.74 -7.88 17.73
C GLN A 325 -23.59 -9.39 17.49
N LEU A 326 -22.92 -10.08 18.41
CA LEU A 326 -23.00 -11.53 18.53
C LEU A 326 -24.46 -11.89 18.84
N VAL A 327 -25.00 -12.85 18.10
CA VAL A 327 -26.35 -13.35 18.38
C VAL A 327 -26.29 -14.00 19.76
N VAL A 328 -26.98 -13.40 20.74
CA VAL A 328 -27.27 -14.08 22.00
C VAL A 328 -28.19 -15.24 21.61
N LYS A 329 -27.65 -16.46 21.65
CA LYS A 329 -28.48 -17.67 21.66
C LYS A 329 -29.13 -17.82 23.02
#